data_AF-A0A836HFN8-F1
#
_entry.id   AF-A0A836HFN8-F1
#
_cell.length_a   1.000
_cell.length_b   1.000
_cell.length_c   1.000
_cell.angle_alpha   90.00
_cell.angle_beta   90.00
_cell.angle_gamma   90.00
#
_symmetry.space_group_name_H-M   'P 1'
#
loop_
_entity.id
_entity.type
_entity.pdbx_description
1 polymer ?
#
loop_
_entity_poly.entity_id
_entity_poly.type
_entity_poly.pdbx_seq_one_letter_code
_entity_poly.pdbx_strand_id
1 'polypeptide(L)'
;MSINPTIGDKDVLQRRMVANPKYSGVQAVVDSGMTTQLAQYMRNNIIKTRRQPGELFRRLRTDVIAAFLRRQQPKSILQDGGFARPMDEYGGLENALDKLDTGYLLLDCREVEHYHTCHIQTALHYAKMKLHHSTNPFLPEMYAYKNKEKMWIVLYDLEEEAVVYLANTMYQKGIDNVAIIAGGLREFAQDYADLLTAESPVPIIPRDLRLRRRAEEVTQARSEARTSMSHKPKSLSSSLARTTRKGTF
;
A
#
# COMPACT_ATOMS: atom_id res chain seq x y z
N MET A 1 -58.84 41.88 -6.42
CA MET A 1 -58.92 40.77 -5.44
C MET A 1 -59.66 39.64 -6.12
N SER A 2 -58.96 38.68 -6.74
CA SER A 2 -59.59 37.56 -7.47
C SER A 2 -60.12 36.52 -6.47
N ILE A 3 -61.43 36.35 -6.40
CA ILE A 3 -62.18 35.50 -5.44
C ILE A 3 -62.36 34.08 -6.01
N ASN A 4 -61.32 33.50 -6.62
CA ASN A 4 -61.37 32.13 -7.08
C ASN A 4 -60.56 31.25 -6.13
N PRO A 5 -61.19 30.32 -5.38
CA PRO A 5 -60.45 29.37 -4.56
C PRO A 5 -59.54 28.55 -5.48
N THR A 6 -58.25 28.50 -5.16
CA THR A 6 -57.27 27.70 -5.89
C THR A 6 -57.68 26.23 -5.81
N ILE A 7 -57.87 25.58 -6.96
CA ILE A 7 -58.27 24.18 -7.02
C ILE A 7 -57.12 23.30 -6.48
N GLY A 8 -57.38 22.52 -5.44
CA GLY A 8 -56.41 21.63 -4.81
C GLY A 8 -55.69 22.20 -3.58
N ASP A 9 -55.24 21.28 -2.71
CA ASP A 9 -54.47 21.61 -1.51
C ASP A 9 -53.10 22.20 -1.89
N LYS A 10 -52.78 23.39 -1.37
CA LYS A 10 -51.48 24.06 -1.64
C LYS A 10 -50.29 23.31 -1.01
N ASP A 11 -50.57 22.54 0.04
CA ASP A 11 -49.55 21.88 0.86
C ASP A 11 -49.37 20.38 0.53
N VAL A 12 -49.91 19.91 -0.61
CA VAL A 12 -49.80 18.49 -1.03
C VAL A 12 -48.36 18.01 -1.08
N LEU A 13 -47.44 18.89 -1.52
CA LEU A 13 -46.02 18.58 -1.62
C LEU A 13 -45.31 18.52 -0.24
N GLN A 14 -45.93 19.07 0.81
CA GLN A 14 -45.40 19.03 2.17
C GLN A 14 -45.92 17.82 2.98
N ARG A 15 -46.89 17.06 2.44
CA ARG A 15 -47.40 15.87 3.11
C ARG A 15 -46.32 14.78 3.14
N ARG A 16 -45.92 14.40 4.35
CA ARG A 16 -45.13 13.18 4.55
C ARG A 16 -45.99 11.99 4.14
N MET A 17 -45.45 11.11 3.32
CA MET A 17 -46.11 9.87 2.96
C MET A 17 -46.37 9.06 4.24
N VAL A 18 -47.58 8.51 4.38
CA VAL A 18 -47.93 7.66 5.52
C VAL A 18 -47.00 6.45 5.50
N ALA A 19 -46.19 6.31 6.56
CA ALA A 19 -45.32 5.16 6.69
C ALA A 19 -46.16 3.88 6.84
N ASN A 20 -45.83 2.84 6.09
CA ASN A 20 -46.57 1.59 6.13
C ASN A 20 -46.42 0.93 7.51
N PRO A 21 -47.52 0.62 8.24
CA PRO A 21 -47.46 0.04 9.58
C PRO A 21 -46.77 -1.34 9.59
N LYS A 22 -46.70 -2.03 8.45
CA LYS A 22 -45.94 -3.29 8.29
C LYS A 22 -44.44 -3.11 8.54
N TYR A 23 -43.88 -1.92 8.32
CA TYR A 23 -42.45 -1.65 8.40
C TYR A 23 -42.08 -0.62 9.47
N SER A 24 -43.00 -0.24 10.35
CA SER A 24 -42.75 0.75 11.42
C SER A 24 -41.66 0.33 12.41
N GLY A 25 -41.53 -0.97 12.66
CA GLY A 25 -40.51 -1.56 13.54
C GLY A 25 -39.18 -1.89 12.85
N VAL A 26 -39.10 -1.73 11.52
CA VAL A 26 -37.85 -1.98 10.78
C VAL A 26 -36.98 -0.73 10.92
N GLN A 27 -36.09 -0.74 11.91
CA GLN A 27 -35.00 0.24 11.94
C GLN A 27 -34.12 0.03 10.71
N ALA A 28 -33.65 1.12 10.11
CA ALA A 28 -32.60 1.02 9.11
C ALA A 28 -31.43 0.25 9.75
N VAL A 29 -30.93 -0.78 9.06
CA VAL A 29 -29.67 -1.41 9.46
C VAL A 29 -28.61 -0.33 9.26
N VAL A 30 -28.29 0.37 10.34
CA VAL A 30 -27.22 1.36 10.32
C VAL A 30 -25.94 0.57 10.14
N ASP A 31 -25.15 0.98 9.15
CA ASP A 31 -23.79 0.53 8.88
C ASP A 31 -22.82 0.95 10.00
N SER A 32 -23.17 0.68 11.26
CA SER A 32 -22.40 0.94 12.45
C SER A 32 -22.02 -0.39 13.07
N GLY A 33 -20.92 -0.98 12.60
CA GLY A 33 -20.40 -2.23 13.13
C GLY A 33 -18.91 -2.41 12.80
N MET A 34 -18.31 -3.47 13.34
CA MET A 34 -16.89 -3.81 13.09
C MET A 34 -16.56 -3.93 11.60
N THR A 35 -17.54 -4.32 10.77
CA THR A 35 -17.40 -4.40 9.31
C THR A 35 -17.21 -3.03 8.67
N THR A 36 -17.85 -1.98 9.18
CA THR A 36 -17.73 -0.63 8.59
C THR A 36 -16.46 0.08 9.02
N GLN A 37 -16.02 -0.12 10.27
CA GLN A 37 -14.68 0.28 10.70
C GLN A 37 -13.58 -0.40 9.86
N LEU A 38 -13.71 -1.71 9.61
CA LEU A 38 -12.78 -2.45 8.75
C LEU A 38 -12.81 -1.94 7.31
N ALA A 39 -14.00 -1.67 6.75
CA ALA A 39 -14.15 -1.14 5.41
C ALA A 39 -13.52 0.26 5.27
N GLN A 40 -13.71 1.13 6.26
CA GLN A 40 -13.07 2.45 6.32
C GLN A 40 -11.55 2.34 6.41
N TYR A 41 -11.03 1.50 7.30
CA TYR A 41 -9.60 1.23 7.44
C TYR A 41 -8.97 0.74 6.13
N MET A 42 -9.59 -0.25 5.49
CA MET A 42 -9.15 -0.73 4.17
C MET A 42 -9.20 0.35 3.12
N ARG A 43 -10.27 1.15 3.07
CA ARG A 43 -10.41 2.24 2.10
C ARG A 43 -9.24 3.21 2.24
N ASN A 44 -8.92 3.61 3.46
CA ASN A 44 -7.82 4.53 3.74
C ASN A 44 -6.46 3.94 3.34
N ASN A 45 -6.16 2.69 3.72
CA ASN A 45 -4.89 2.04 3.34
C ASN A 45 -4.76 1.78 1.84
N ILE A 46 -5.85 1.41 1.18
CA ILE A 46 -5.89 1.21 -0.26
C ILE A 46 -5.65 2.54 -0.98
N ILE A 47 -6.25 3.64 -0.53
CA ILE A 47 -6.02 4.97 -1.09
C ILE A 47 -4.55 5.36 -0.96
N LYS A 48 -3.92 5.12 0.21
CA LYS A 48 -2.50 5.42 0.43
C LYS A 48 -1.54 4.61 -0.46
N THR A 49 -1.86 3.35 -0.76
CA THR A 49 -0.94 2.46 -1.49
C THR A 49 -1.19 2.46 -3.00
N ARG A 50 -2.41 2.76 -3.45
CA ARG A 50 -2.72 2.80 -4.87
C ARG A 50 -2.07 4.01 -5.53
N ARG A 51 -1.48 3.78 -6.70
CA ARG A 51 -1.02 4.85 -7.59
C ARG A 51 -2.23 5.71 -7.94
N GLN A 52 -2.18 7.00 -7.59
CA GLN A 52 -3.26 7.91 -7.91
C GLN A 52 -3.20 8.29 -9.39
N PRO A 53 -4.35 8.56 -10.04
CA PRO A 53 -4.35 9.00 -11.43
C PRO A 53 -3.55 10.30 -11.56
N GLY A 54 -2.50 10.29 -12.41
CA GLY A 54 -1.60 11.42 -12.61
C GLY A 54 -0.26 11.34 -11.86
N GLU A 55 -0.04 10.34 -11.00
CA GLU A 55 1.25 10.15 -10.32
C GLU A 55 2.26 9.39 -11.18
N LEU A 56 3.48 9.93 -11.27
CA LEU A 56 4.57 9.40 -12.07
C LEU A 56 5.45 8.39 -11.30
N PHE A 57 5.32 8.33 -9.97
CA PHE A 57 6.09 7.45 -9.09
C PHE A 57 5.26 6.27 -8.56
N ARG A 58 5.89 5.32 -7.86
CA ARG A 58 5.22 4.21 -7.16
C ARG A 58 5.15 4.48 -5.64
N ARG A 59 4.05 4.13 -5.00
CA ARG A 59 3.93 4.15 -3.53
C ARG A 59 4.27 2.76 -2.96
N LEU A 60 5.21 2.71 -2.02
CA LEU A 60 5.64 1.49 -1.35
C LEU A 60 5.11 1.45 0.08
N ARG A 61 4.69 0.26 0.52
CA ARG A 61 4.29 0.05 1.92
C ARG A 61 5.52 0.00 2.82
N THR A 62 5.36 0.45 4.06
CA THR A 62 6.38 0.34 5.12
C THR A 62 6.85 -1.10 5.31
N ASP A 63 5.93 -2.07 5.22
CA ASP A 63 6.23 -3.51 5.33
C ASP A 63 7.28 -4.00 4.33
N VAL A 64 7.24 -3.48 3.09
CA VAL A 64 8.18 -3.89 2.02
C VAL A 64 9.59 -3.41 2.34
N ILE A 65 9.71 -2.18 2.83
CA ILE A 65 10.99 -1.60 3.24
C ILE A 65 11.53 -2.31 4.49
N ALA A 66 10.67 -2.61 5.46
CA ALA A 66 11.07 -3.35 6.65
C ALA A 66 11.58 -4.77 6.32
N ALA A 67 10.91 -5.48 5.40
CA ALA A 67 11.37 -6.77 4.92
C ALA A 67 12.74 -6.66 4.19
N PHE A 68 12.93 -5.62 3.38
CA PHE A 68 14.21 -5.36 2.71
C PHE A 68 15.35 -5.10 3.71
N LEU A 69 15.13 -4.26 4.72
CA LEU A 69 16.14 -3.95 5.74
C LEU A 69 16.54 -5.18 6.55
N ARG A 70 15.54 -5.99 6.96
CA ARG A 70 15.80 -7.26 7.67
C ARG A 70 16.61 -8.25 6.82
N ARG A 71 16.44 -8.24 5.49
CA ARG A 71 17.22 -9.07 4.57
C ARG A 71 18.68 -8.61 4.49
N GLN A 72 18.94 -7.31 4.59
CA GLN A 72 20.30 -6.76 4.57
C GLN A 72 21.06 -6.95 5.88
N GLN A 73 20.35 -7.04 7.01
CA GLN A 73 20.99 -7.34 8.29
C GLN A 73 21.58 -8.76 8.27
N PRO A 74 22.84 -8.95 8.65
CA PRO A 74 23.42 -10.29 8.73
C PRO A 74 22.65 -11.11 9.75
N LYS A 75 22.30 -12.35 9.39
CA LYS A 75 21.66 -13.29 10.32
C LYS A 75 22.55 -13.42 11.56
N SER A 76 22.00 -13.14 12.74
CA SER A 76 22.75 -13.22 13.99
C SER A 76 23.13 -14.67 14.29
N ILE A 77 24.43 -14.94 14.24
CA ILE A 77 25.02 -16.20 14.68
C ILE A 77 25.12 -16.12 16.20
N LEU A 78 24.51 -17.06 16.92
CA LEU A 78 24.67 -17.19 18.37
C LEU A 78 26.15 -17.52 18.68
N GLN A 79 26.62 -17.13 19.86
CA GLN A 79 28.00 -17.42 20.29
C GLN A 79 28.33 -18.93 20.28
N ASP A 80 27.32 -19.77 20.43
CA ASP A 80 27.43 -21.24 20.39
C ASP A 80 27.53 -21.82 18.96
N GLY A 81 27.68 -20.97 17.94
CA GLY A 81 27.74 -21.40 16.53
C GLY A 81 26.40 -21.83 15.93
N GLY A 82 25.30 -21.74 16.70
CA GLY A 82 23.94 -21.95 16.22
C GLY A 82 23.32 -20.68 15.64
N PHE A 83 22.37 -20.80 14.73
CA PHE A 83 21.54 -19.67 14.31
C PHE A 83 20.49 -19.36 15.38
N ALA A 84 20.17 -18.08 15.58
CA ALA A 84 19.14 -17.66 16.53
C ALA A 84 17.76 -18.30 16.26
N ARG A 85 17.50 -18.73 15.01
CA ARG A 85 16.35 -19.58 14.66
C ARG A 85 16.86 -20.83 13.93
N PRO A 86 16.61 -22.05 14.44
CA PRO A 86 17.13 -23.30 13.85
C PRO A 86 16.69 -23.56 12.40
N MET A 87 15.67 -22.86 11.90
CA MET A 87 15.15 -22.96 10.53
C MET A 87 15.73 -21.92 9.55
N ASP A 88 16.59 -21.01 10.02
CA ASP A 88 17.20 -19.96 9.18
C ASP A 88 18.16 -20.52 8.11
N GLU A 89 18.70 -21.72 8.34
CA GLU A 89 19.58 -22.45 7.43
C GLU A 89 18.83 -23.06 6.24
N TYR A 90 17.64 -23.62 6.49
CA TYR A 90 16.86 -24.32 5.46
C TYR A 90 16.02 -23.43 4.56
N GLY A 91 15.97 -22.13 4.87
CA GLY A 91 15.24 -21.15 4.09
C GLY A 91 13.82 -21.59 3.78
N GLY A 92 12.90 -21.26 4.70
CA GLY A 92 11.48 -21.50 4.49
C GLY A 92 10.96 -20.93 3.16
N LEU A 93 9.68 -21.15 2.87
CA LEU A 93 9.00 -20.62 1.67
C LEU A 93 9.29 -19.12 1.40
N GLU A 94 9.64 -18.39 2.46
CA GLU A 94 10.12 -17.00 2.53
C GLU A 94 11.43 -16.75 1.74
N ASN A 95 12.40 -17.67 1.78
CA ASN A 95 13.67 -17.57 1.03
C ASN A 95 13.53 -18.04 -0.42
N ALA A 96 12.58 -18.93 -0.76
CA ALA A 96 12.29 -19.25 -2.16
C ALA A 96 11.69 -18.06 -2.95
N LEU A 97 11.25 -17.02 -2.23
CA LEU A 97 10.84 -15.71 -2.71
C LEU A 97 12.01 -14.72 -2.87
N ASP A 98 13.28 -15.17 -2.76
CA ASP A 98 14.49 -14.46 -3.20
C ASP A 98 14.47 -14.06 -4.70
N LYS A 99 13.38 -14.36 -5.42
CA LYS A 99 13.19 -14.12 -6.87
C LYS A 99 12.94 -12.68 -7.31
N LEU A 100 13.09 -11.71 -6.43
CA LEU A 100 13.20 -10.33 -6.87
C LEU A 100 14.42 -9.72 -6.19
N ASP A 101 15.57 -9.80 -6.88
CA ASP A 101 16.75 -8.93 -6.68
C ASP A 101 16.35 -7.47 -6.90
N THR A 102 15.44 -6.98 -6.07
CA THR A 102 14.93 -5.63 -6.11
C THR A 102 15.65 -4.85 -5.05
N GLY A 103 16.61 -4.02 -5.49
CA GLY A 103 17.36 -3.15 -4.62
C GLY A 103 16.57 -1.86 -4.35
N TYR A 104 16.51 -1.45 -3.09
CA TYR A 104 15.95 -0.16 -2.69
C TYR A 104 17.05 0.74 -2.18
N LEU A 105 17.18 1.93 -2.77
CA LEU A 105 18.01 3.01 -2.25
C LEU A 105 17.11 3.97 -1.47
N LEU A 106 17.27 4.01 -0.15
CA LEU A 106 16.49 4.88 0.72
C LEU A 106 17.12 6.28 0.80
N LEU A 107 16.33 7.31 0.50
CA LEU A 107 16.74 8.71 0.58
C LEU A 107 15.87 9.50 1.55
N ASP A 108 16.51 10.07 2.56
CA ASP A 108 15.90 10.97 3.52
C ASP A 108 15.88 12.40 2.98
N CYS A 109 14.69 12.95 2.76
CA CYS A 109 14.53 14.28 2.19
C CYS A 109 14.43 15.38 3.25
N ARG A 110 14.52 15.06 4.54
CA ARG A 110 14.42 16.04 5.64
C ARG A 110 15.63 16.96 5.71
N GLU A 111 15.63 17.87 6.67
CA GLU A 111 16.81 18.64 7.04
C GLU A 111 17.88 17.77 7.71
N VAL A 112 19.13 18.24 7.67
CA VAL A 112 20.30 17.51 8.18
C VAL A 112 20.15 17.24 9.69
N GLU A 113 19.62 18.19 10.45
CA GLU A 113 19.42 18.06 11.89
C GLU A 113 18.45 16.92 12.24
N HIS A 114 17.33 16.84 11.52
CA HIS A 114 16.35 15.77 11.69
C HIS A 114 16.84 14.41 11.23
N TYR A 115 17.76 14.37 10.25
CA TYR A 115 18.39 13.14 9.82
C TYR A 115 19.32 12.58 10.92
N HIS A 116 20.10 13.45 11.57
CA HIS A 116 21.00 13.04 12.65
C HIS A 116 20.25 12.57 13.90
N THR A 117 19.11 13.17 14.23
CA THR A 117 18.32 12.74 15.39
C THR A 117 17.72 11.37 15.21
N CYS A 118 17.14 11.06 14.05
CA CYS A 118 16.58 9.75 13.76
C CYS A 118 16.39 9.57 12.26
N HIS A 119 16.87 8.48 11.68
CA HIS A 119 16.62 8.08 10.30
C HIS A 119 16.45 6.56 10.21
N ILE A 120 15.93 6.09 9.07
CA ILE A 120 15.81 4.65 8.78
C ILE A 120 17.22 4.09 8.56
N GLN A 121 17.50 2.91 9.11
CA GLN A 121 18.79 2.24 8.88
C GLN A 121 19.09 2.14 7.38
N THR A 122 20.35 2.32 6.99
CA THR A 122 20.85 2.31 5.59
C THR A 122 20.40 3.48 4.69
N ALA A 123 19.55 4.39 5.17
CA ALA A 123 19.14 5.55 4.40
C ALA A 123 20.27 6.58 4.25
N LEU A 124 20.26 7.31 3.13
CA LEU A 124 21.17 8.42 2.86
C LEU A 124 20.42 9.74 2.90
N HIS A 125 21.06 10.78 3.45
CA HIS A 125 20.49 12.12 3.45
C HIS A 125 20.56 12.78 2.06
N TYR A 126 19.43 13.30 1.59
CA TYR A 126 19.28 14.03 0.35
C TYR A 126 18.57 15.38 0.57
N ALA A 127 19.34 16.47 0.56
CA ALA A 127 18.77 17.81 0.70
C ALA A 127 17.90 18.20 -0.51
N LYS A 128 16.65 18.61 -0.26
CA LYS A 128 15.66 19.04 -1.28
C LYS A 128 16.21 20.10 -2.24
N MET A 129 17.01 21.04 -1.74
CA MET A 129 17.60 22.13 -2.52
C MET A 129 18.49 21.65 -3.67
N LYS A 130 19.18 20.50 -3.51
CA LYS A 130 20.03 19.93 -4.56
C LYS A 130 19.25 19.61 -5.83
N LEU A 131 17.95 19.31 -5.69
CA LEU A 131 17.13 18.99 -6.85
C LEU A 131 16.94 20.20 -7.78
N HIS A 132 17.08 21.43 -7.31
CA HIS A 132 16.96 22.62 -8.15
C HIS A 132 18.28 23.02 -8.81
N HIS A 133 19.41 22.43 -8.41
CA HIS A 133 20.70 22.73 -9.01
C HIS A 133 20.75 22.29 -10.48
N SER A 134 21.41 23.11 -11.30
CA SER A 134 21.67 22.83 -12.72
C SER A 134 22.82 21.84 -12.90
N THR A 135 23.81 21.90 -12.00
CA THR A 135 24.97 21.01 -11.96
C THR A 135 24.80 19.96 -10.86
N ASN A 136 25.01 18.68 -11.20
CA ASN A 136 24.95 17.53 -10.30
C ASN A 136 23.75 17.51 -9.32
N PRO A 137 22.51 17.44 -9.84
CA PRO A 137 21.32 17.43 -8.98
C PRO A 137 21.18 16.15 -8.13
N PHE A 138 21.92 15.08 -8.42
CA PHE A 138 21.75 13.77 -7.81
C PHE A 138 23.00 13.31 -7.04
N LEU A 139 22.80 12.40 -6.09
CA LEU A 139 23.88 11.73 -5.38
C LEU A 139 24.58 10.69 -6.29
N PRO A 140 25.88 10.40 -6.07
CA PRO A 140 26.60 9.33 -6.77
C PRO A 140 25.85 7.99 -6.75
N GLU A 141 25.32 7.60 -5.59
CA GLU A 141 24.56 6.37 -5.40
C GLU A 141 23.28 6.33 -6.26
N MET A 142 22.64 7.48 -6.50
CA MET A 142 21.45 7.55 -7.35
C MET A 142 21.78 7.23 -8.80
N TYR A 143 22.96 7.61 -9.31
CA TYR A 143 23.38 7.26 -10.66
C TYR A 143 23.57 5.75 -10.82
N ALA A 144 23.99 5.05 -9.76
CA ALA A 144 24.08 3.60 -9.78
C ALA A 144 22.70 2.93 -9.87
N TYR A 145 21.64 3.58 -9.38
CA TYR A 145 20.28 3.03 -9.38
C TYR A 145 19.43 3.56 -10.55
N LYS A 146 19.80 4.68 -11.17
CA LYS A 146 18.99 5.38 -12.19
C LYS A 146 18.56 4.46 -13.34
N ASN A 147 17.24 4.39 -13.58
CA ASN A 147 16.58 3.69 -14.69
C ASN A 147 16.97 2.20 -14.84
N LYS A 148 17.49 1.58 -13.79
CA LYS A 148 17.75 0.14 -13.78
C LYS A 148 16.47 -0.61 -13.39
N GLU A 149 16.23 -1.71 -14.09
CA GLU A 149 15.14 -2.62 -13.73
C GLU A 149 15.38 -3.19 -12.34
N LYS A 150 14.30 -3.40 -11.57
CA LYS A 150 14.32 -3.91 -10.19
C LYS A 150 15.10 -3.02 -9.19
N MET A 151 15.69 -1.91 -9.60
CA MET A 151 16.31 -0.96 -8.67
C MET A 151 15.36 0.22 -8.49
N TRP A 152 15.06 0.58 -7.25
CA TRP A 152 14.16 1.69 -6.95
C TRP A 152 14.84 2.71 -6.04
N ILE A 153 14.67 3.98 -6.38
CA ILE A 153 15.06 5.09 -5.52
C ILE A 153 13.84 5.48 -4.71
N VAL A 154 13.90 5.21 -3.40
CA VAL A 154 12.78 5.41 -2.47
C VAL A 154 13.01 6.69 -1.69
N LEU A 155 12.11 7.65 -1.85
CA LEU A 155 12.13 8.91 -1.16
C LEU A 155 11.22 8.87 0.06
N TYR A 156 11.64 9.47 1.16
CA TYR A 156 10.78 9.66 2.33
C TYR A 156 11.10 10.97 3.08
N ASP A 157 10.12 11.42 3.84
CA ASP A 157 10.16 12.57 4.75
C ASP A 157 9.26 12.21 5.97
N LEU A 158 9.06 13.11 6.94
CA LEU A 158 8.11 12.95 8.04
C LEU A 158 6.69 12.68 7.50
N GLU A 159 6.30 13.48 6.51
CA GLU A 159 5.00 13.40 5.84
C GLU A 159 5.16 13.12 4.34
N GLU A 160 4.23 12.37 3.79
CA GLU A 160 4.30 11.92 2.39
C GLU A 160 4.13 13.08 1.39
N GLU A 161 3.34 14.10 1.74
CA GLU A 161 3.00 15.21 0.84
C GLU A 161 4.24 15.99 0.36
N ALA A 162 5.19 16.22 1.26
CA ALA A 162 6.44 16.90 0.94
C ALA A 162 7.27 16.14 -0.12
N VAL A 163 7.16 14.81 -0.12
CA VAL A 163 7.91 13.93 -1.03
C VAL A 163 7.23 13.82 -2.39
N VAL A 164 5.89 13.92 -2.46
CA VAL A 164 5.14 13.83 -3.72
C VAL A 164 5.62 14.88 -4.73
N TYR A 165 5.81 16.13 -4.28
CA TYR A 165 6.34 17.19 -5.14
C TYR A 165 7.77 16.86 -5.62
N LEU A 166 8.63 16.45 -4.70
CA LEU A 166 10.01 16.08 -4.98
C LEU A 166 10.12 14.93 -5.99
N ALA A 167 9.28 13.91 -5.83
CA ALA A 167 9.22 12.74 -6.71
C ALA A 167 8.83 13.12 -8.14
N ASN A 168 7.88 14.04 -8.30
CA ASN A 168 7.49 14.55 -9.62
C ASN A 168 8.65 15.32 -10.28
N THR A 169 9.34 16.17 -9.54
CA THR A 169 10.50 16.90 -10.05
C THR A 169 11.65 15.94 -10.39
N MET A 170 11.89 14.89 -9.61
CA MET A 170 12.88 13.85 -9.93
C MET A 170 12.53 13.11 -11.22
N TYR A 171 11.24 12.80 -11.42
CA TYR A 171 10.77 12.17 -12.64
C TYR A 171 10.97 13.08 -13.86
N GLN A 172 10.62 14.36 -13.76
CA GLN A 172 10.86 15.34 -14.83
C GLN A 172 12.34 15.47 -15.22
N LYS A 173 13.26 15.22 -14.27
CA LYS A 173 14.69 15.17 -14.52
C LYS A 173 15.19 13.84 -15.12
N GLY A 174 14.28 12.91 -15.44
CA GLY A 174 14.55 11.68 -16.18
C GLY A 174 14.95 10.48 -15.31
N ILE A 175 14.44 10.40 -14.07
CA ILE A 175 14.52 9.21 -13.23
C ILE A 175 13.13 8.56 -13.18
N ASP A 176 12.96 7.41 -13.83
CA ASP A 176 11.66 6.74 -13.94
C ASP A 176 11.38 5.80 -12.76
N ASN A 177 12.44 5.30 -12.13
CA ASN A 177 12.39 4.31 -11.05
C ASN A 177 12.26 4.95 -9.65
N VAL A 178 11.43 5.99 -9.55
CA VAL A 178 11.16 6.69 -8.29
C VAL A 178 10.01 6.01 -7.55
N ALA A 179 10.21 5.81 -6.26
CA ALA A 179 9.21 5.35 -5.33
C ALA A 179 9.17 6.23 -4.08
N ILE A 180 8.04 6.24 -3.38
CA ILE A 180 7.88 6.93 -2.10
C ILE A 180 7.34 5.98 -1.04
N ILE A 181 7.65 6.24 0.24
CA ILE A 181 7.07 5.48 1.35
C ILE A 181 5.67 6.01 1.66
N ALA A 182 4.66 5.17 1.48
CA ALA A 182 3.27 5.47 1.83
C ALA A 182 3.18 5.74 3.34
N GLY A 183 2.64 6.91 3.71
CA GLY A 183 2.53 7.33 5.12
C GLY A 183 3.81 7.93 5.73
N GLY A 184 4.91 8.00 4.98
CA GLY A 184 6.17 8.63 5.40
C GLY A 184 6.85 7.95 6.58
N LEU A 185 7.80 8.67 7.21
CA LEU A 185 8.54 8.18 8.36
C LEU A 185 7.63 8.00 9.59
N ARG A 186 6.57 8.81 9.73
CA ARG A 186 5.60 8.69 10.83
C ARG A 186 4.96 7.30 10.87
N GLU A 187 4.49 6.81 9.72
CA GLU A 187 3.87 5.48 9.65
C GLU A 187 4.90 4.37 9.89
N PHE A 188 6.13 4.55 9.39
CA PHE A 188 7.23 3.62 9.57
C PHE A 188 7.68 3.51 11.04
N ALA A 189 7.87 4.64 11.73
CA ALA A 189 8.31 4.67 13.12
C ALA A 189 7.29 4.01 14.08
N GLN A 190 6.00 4.09 13.76
CA GLN A 190 4.95 3.43 14.55
C GLN A 190 4.95 1.91 14.40
N ASP A 191 5.32 1.39 13.22
CA ASP A 191 5.27 -0.05 12.92
C ASP A 191 6.62 -0.75 13.18
N TYR A 192 7.72 -0.05 12.93
CA TYR A 192 9.07 -0.61 12.85
C TYR A 192 10.09 0.28 13.56
N ALA A 193 9.87 0.54 14.85
CA ALA A 193 10.79 1.32 15.68
C ALA A 193 12.21 0.72 15.73
N ASP A 194 12.33 -0.62 15.71
CA ASP A 194 13.61 -1.34 15.79
C ASP A 194 14.54 -1.11 14.58
N LEU A 195 13.97 -0.69 13.44
CA LEU A 195 14.69 -0.46 12.20
C LEU A 195 15.13 1.01 12.01
N LEU A 196 14.97 1.82 13.06
CA LEU A 196 15.49 3.18 13.13
C LEU A 196 16.87 3.16 13.80
N THR A 197 17.67 4.18 13.50
CA THR A 197 19.00 4.35 14.12
C THR A 197 18.90 4.88 15.55
N ALA A 198 17.86 5.64 15.86
CA ALA A 198 17.68 6.31 17.15
C ALA A 198 16.18 6.40 17.51
N GLU A 199 15.90 6.90 18.72
CA GLU A 199 14.53 7.03 19.24
C GLU A 199 13.61 7.81 18.29
N SER A 200 12.37 7.35 18.18
CA SER A 200 11.41 7.89 17.23
C SER A 200 11.02 9.34 17.59
N PRO A 201 11.10 10.29 16.64
CA PRO A 201 10.75 11.69 16.89
C PRO A 201 9.23 11.91 17.04
N VAL A 202 8.42 10.91 16.69
CA VAL A 202 6.96 10.97 16.74
C VAL A 202 6.46 10.03 17.84
N PRO A 203 5.52 10.47 18.70
CA PRO A 203 4.94 9.59 19.71
C PRO A 203 4.24 8.38 19.07
N ILE A 204 4.51 7.19 19.61
CA ILE A 204 3.94 5.93 19.16
C ILE A 204 2.47 5.89 19.63
N ILE A 205 1.54 5.98 18.69
CA ILE A 205 0.11 5.86 18.96
C ILE A 205 -0.27 4.38 18.89
N PRO A 206 -0.92 3.79 19.92
CA PRO A 206 -1.36 2.41 19.88
C PRO A 206 -2.37 2.22 18.75
N ARG A 207 -2.07 1.31 17.81
CA ARG A 207 -2.98 0.94 16.72
C ARG A 207 -3.84 -0.25 17.12
N ASP A 208 -5.08 -0.28 16.62
CA ASP A 208 -5.95 -1.44 16.77
C ASP A 208 -5.46 -2.63 15.93
N LEU A 209 -4.63 -3.48 16.55
CA LEU A 209 -4.06 -4.68 15.92
C LEU A 209 -5.14 -5.63 15.39
N ARG A 210 -6.31 -5.69 16.04
CA ARG A 210 -7.45 -6.52 15.61
C ARG A 210 -7.97 -6.10 14.24
N LEU A 211 -8.09 -4.80 14.00
CA LEU A 211 -8.58 -4.24 12.73
C LEU A 211 -7.54 -4.44 11.62
N ARG A 212 -6.25 -4.21 11.93
CA ARG A 212 -5.16 -4.45 10.99
C ARG A 212 -5.06 -5.90 10.54
N ARG A 213 -5.09 -6.86 11.48
CA ARG A 213 -5.01 -8.30 11.16
C ARG A 213 -6.15 -8.75 10.24
N ARG A 214 -7.39 -8.37 10.57
CA ARG A 214 -8.56 -8.65 9.70
C ARG A 214 -8.40 -8.02 8.32
N ALA A 215 -7.80 -6.84 8.24
CA ALA A 215 -7.59 -6.20 6.95
C ALA A 215 -6.59 -6.98 6.09
N GLU A 216 -5.50 -7.44 6.70
CA GLU A 216 -4.49 -8.30 6.07
C GLU A 216 -5.11 -9.62 5.61
N GLU A 217 -5.88 -10.32 6.45
CA GLU A 217 -6.60 -11.57 6.12
C GLU A 217 -7.49 -11.41 4.88
N VAL A 218 -8.27 -10.32 4.80
CA VAL A 218 -9.13 -10.06 3.63
C VAL A 218 -8.31 -9.72 2.38
N THR A 219 -7.19 -9.01 2.51
CA THR A 219 -6.31 -8.75 1.36
C THR A 219 -5.62 -10.03 0.86
N GLN A 220 -5.19 -10.91 1.77
CA GLN A 220 -4.61 -12.21 1.46
C GLN A 220 -5.65 -13.10 0.77
N ALA A 221 -6.85 -13.24 1.33
CA ALA A 221 -7.94 -14.00 0.72
C ALA A 221 -8.29 -13.51 -0.70
N ARG A 222 -8.26 -12.19 -0.94
CA ARG A 222 -8.44 -11.62 -2.28
C ARG A 222 -7.30 -11.97 -3.23
N SER A 223 -6.07 -11.98 -2.76
CA SER A 223 -4.91 -12.36 -3.57
C SER A 223 -4.93 -13.85 -3.92
N GLU A 224 -5.26 -14.72 -2.96
CA GLU A 224 -5.39 -16.16 -3.14
C GLU A 224 -6.51 -16.51 -4.13
N ALA A 225 -7.67 -15.87 -4.00
CA ALA A 225 -8.79 -16.04 -4.92
C ALA A 225 -8.43 -15.64 -6.37
N ARG A 226 -7.56 -14.63 -6.55
CA ARG A 226 -7.06 -14.26 -7.89
C ARG A 226 -6.10 -15.31 -8.45
N THR A 227 -5.24 -15.88 -7.61
CA THR A 227 -4.30 -16.92 -8.04
C THR A 227 -4.99 -18.23 -8.37
N SER A 228 -6.02 -18.64 -7.61
CA SER A 228 -6.76 -19.88 -7.86
C SER A 228 -7.61 -19.81 -9.13
N MET A 229 -8.20 -18.65 -9.44
CA MET A 229 -8.97 -18.43 -10.68
C MET A 229 -8.12 -18.38 -11.96
N SER A 230 -6.79 -18.23 -11.85
CA SER A 230 -5.88 -18.20 -13.00
C SER A 230 -5.46 -19.60 -13.49
N HIS A 231 -5.77 -20.67 -12.76
CA HIS A 231 -5.60 -22.02 -13.27
C HIS A 231 -6.69 -22.28 -14.32
N LYS A 232 -6.35 -22.11 -15.61
CA LYS A 232 -7.17 -22.65 -16.71
C LYS A 232 -7.41 -24.13 -16.41
N PRO A 233 -8.66 -24.60 -16.27
CA PRO A 233 -8.90 -26.03 -16.14
C PRO A 233 -8.30 -26.70 -17.38
N LYS A 234 -7.43 -27.70 -17.17
CA LYS A 234 -7.00 -28.59 -18.25
C LYS A 234 -8.29 -29.17 -18.81
N SER A 235 -8.64 -28.76 -20.03
CA SER A 235 -9.84 -29.22 -20.72
C SER A 235 -9.83 -30.74 -20.75
N LEU A 236 -10.76 -31.38 -20.04
CA LEU A 236 -11.06 -32.78 -20.26
C LEU A 236 -11.58 -32.90 -21.70
N SER A 237 -10.90 -33.73 -22.48
CA SER A 237 -11.10 -33.91 -23.90
C SER A 237 -12.57 -34.15 -24.26
N SER A 238 -13.12 -33.27 -25.09
CA SER A 238 -14.41 -33.43 -25.77
C SER A 238 -14.29 -34.55 -26.82
N SER A 239 -14.24 -35.80 -26.37
CA SER A 239 -14.12 -36.99 -27.23
C SER A 239 -15.43 -37.75 -27.40
N LEU A 240 -16.56 -37.22 -26.92
CA LEU A 240 -17.87 -37.89 -26.94
C LEU A 240 -18.88 -37.31 -27.95
N ALA A 241 -18.51 -36.33 -28.77
CA ALA A 241 -19.36 -35.77 -29.81
C ALA A 241 -18.89 -36.16 -31.23
N ARG A 242 -18.91 -37.45 -31.56
CA ARG A 242 -18.96 -37.89 -32.96
C ARG A 242 -20.38 -38.35 -33.25
N THR A 243 -21.16 -37.49 -33.89
CA THR A 243 -22.43 -37.90 -34.48
C THR A 243 -22.11 -38.74 -35.71
N THR A 244 -22.55 -39.99 -35.71
CA THR A 244 -22.47 -40.87 -36.87
C THR A 244 -23.44 -40.35 -37.93
N ARG A 245 -22.93 -39.67 -38.97
CA ARG A 245 -23.70 -39.46 -40.20
C ARG A 245 -23.77 -40.79 -40.95
N LYS A 246 -24.92 -41.45 -40.90
CA LYS A 246 -25.29 -42.48 -41.88
C LYS A 246 -25.54 -41.77 -43.21
N GLY A 247 -24.69 -42.04 -44.19
CA GLY A 247 -24.96 -41.71 -45.59
C GLY A 247 -25.89 -42.74 -46.19
N THR A 248 -26.95 -42.28 -46.86
CA THR A 248 -27.71 -43.04 -47.84
C THR A 248 -28.26 -42.07 -48.90
N PHE A 249 -27.89 -42.38 -50.14
CA PHE A 249 -28.32 -41.84 -51.45
C PHE A 249 -27.85 -40.43 -51.83
#